data_AF-A0A838U6H7-F1
#
_entry.id   AF-A0A838U6H7-F1
#
_cell.length_a   1.000
_cell.length_b   1.000
_cell.length_c   1.000
_cell.angle_alpha   90.00
_cell.angle_beta   90.00
_cell.angle_gamma   90.00
#
_symmetry.space_group_name_H-M   'P 1'
#
loop_
_entity.id
_entity.type
_entity.pdbx_description
1 polymer ?
#
loop_
_entity_poly.entity_id
_entity_poly.type
_entity_poly.pdbx_seq_one_letter_code
_entity_poly.pdbx_strand_id
1 'polypeptide(L)' 'MTETIYRTRANEVGQQLIDSIKSLYGEKEIEITVTEQEDETEYLLKSPANREFLLQAKERIESGIGLVTPNKEQFG' A
#
# COMPACT_ATOMS: atom_id res chain seq x y z
N MET A 1 11.34 6.35 -13.94
CA MET A 1 10.40 5.38 -14.54
C MET A 1 9.01 5.76 -14.08
N THR A 2 8.03 5.78 -14.97
CA THR A 2 6.65 6.14 -14.62
C THR A 2 5.85 4.85 -14.48
N GLU A 3 5.41 4.55 -13.27
CA GLU A 3 4.58 3.38 -12.96
C GLU A 3 3.12 3.83 -12.84
N THR A 4 2.20 3.05 -13.43
CA THR A 4 0.75 3.27 -13.27
C THR A 4 0.16 2.02 -12.64
N ILE A 5 -0.50 2.17 -11.49
CA ILE A 5 -1.09 1.06 -10.74
C ILE A 5 -2.61 1.14 -10.85
N TYR A 6 -3.25 0.06 -11.31
CA TYR A 6 -4.70 -0.11 -11.31
C TYR A 6 -5.08 -1.11 -10.21
N ARG A 7 -5.95 -0.71 -9.27
CA ARG A 7 -6.55 -1.59 -8.26
C ARG A 7 -8.04 -1.73 -8.55
N THR A 8 -8.48 -2.93 -8.87
CA THR A 8 -9.87 -3.21 -9.28
C THR A 8 -10.21 -4.66 -8.98
N ARG A 9 -11.50 -4.99 -8.90
CA ARG A 9 -11.94 -6.38 -8.73
C ARG A 9 -11.72 -7.15 -10.03
N ALA A 10 -11.48 -8.46 -9.92
CA ALA A 10 -11.24 -9.30 -11.10
C ALA A 10 -12.39 -9.24 -12.13
N ASN A 11 -13.64 -9.12 -11.67
CA ASN A 11 -14.82 -9.02 -12.53
C ASN A 11 -15.00 -7.65 -13.20
N GLU A 12 -14.24 -6.63 -12.79
CA GLU A 12 -14.24 -5.29 -13.37
C GLU A 12 -13.12 -5.12 -14.41
N VAL A 13 -12.21 -6.10 -14.53
CA VAL A 13 -11.19 -6.14 -15.57
C VAL A 13 -11.87 -6.41 -16.92
N GLY A 14 -12.04 -5.35 -17.71
CA GLY A 14 -12.72 -5.40 -19.00
C GLY A 14 -12.04 -4.56 -20.08
N GLN A 15 -12.68 -4.48 -21.26
CA GLN A 15 -12.11 -3.86 -22.45
C GLN A 15 -11.65 -2.41 -22.24
N GLN A 16 -12.38 -1.62 -21.45
CA GLN A 16 -12.03 -0.23 -21.16
C GLN A 16 -10.66 -0.07 -20.47
N LEU A 17 -10.31 -0.99 -19.57
CA LEU A 17 -9.01 -0.99 -18.91
C LEU A 17 -7.89 -1.30 -19.92
N ILE A 18 -8.12 -2.29 -20.79
CA ILE A 18 -7.17 -2.68 -21.84
C ILE A 18 -6.94 -1.53 -22.82
N ASP A 19 -7.99 -0.81 -23.22
CA ASP A 19 -7.89 0.33 -24.13
C ASP A 19 -7.12 1.48 -23.47
N SER A 20 -7.30 1.69 -22.17
CA SER A 20 -6.57 2.70 -21.40
C SER A 20 -5.07 2.37 -21.33
N ILE A 21 -4.71 1.11 -21.08
CA ILE A 21 -3.31 0.65 -21.08
C ILE A 21 -2.68 0.88 -22.47
N LYS A 22 -3.36 0.46 -23.54
CA LYS A 22 -2.87 0.67 -24.92
C LYS A 22 -2.67 2.14 -25.25
N SER A 23 -3.60 3.00 -24.85
CA SER A 23 -3.49 4.45 -25.09
C SER A 23 -2.32 5.10 -24.36
N LEU A 24 -1.98 4.62 -23.16
CA LEU A 24 -0.90 5.19 -22.34
C LEU A 24 0.49 4.68 -22.74
N TYR A 25 0.59 3.42 -23.14
CA TYR A 25 1.87 2.75 -23.38
C TYR A 25 2.20 2.55 -24.87
N GLY A 26 1.23 2.64 -25.79
CA GLY A 26 1.45 2.60 -27.22
C GLY A 26 2.13 1.30 -27.68
N GLU A 27 3.24 1.42 -28.40
CA GLU A 27 4.05 0.29 -28.89
C GLU A 27 5.16 -0.16 -27.92
N LYS A 28 5.16 0.34 -26.68
CA LYS A 28 6.18 -0.06 -25.70
C LYS A 28 5.94 -1.49 -25.23
N GLU A 29 7.03 -2.21 -24.96
CA GLU A 29 6.95 -3.47 -24.22
C GLU A 29 6.48 -3.18 -22.79
N ILE A 30 5.48 -3.94 -22.34
CA ILE A 30 4.90 -3.83 -21.01
C ILE A 30 4.81 -5.22 -20.36
N GLU A 31 4.93 -5.24 -19.04
CA GLU A 31 4.67 -6.43 -18.20
C GLU A 31 3.37 -6.20 -17.43
N ILE A 32 2.51 -7.22 -17.34
CA ILE A 32 1.27 -7.19 -16.54
C ILE A 32 1.32 -8.35 -15.56
N THR A 33 1.26 -8.05 -14.26
CA THR A 33 1.19 -9.05 -13.19
C THR A 33 -0.22 -9.03 -12.58
N VAL A 34 -0.83 -10.20 -12.42
CA VAL A 34 -2.13 -10.37 -11.76
C VAL A 34 -1.92 -11.22 -10.51
N THR A 35 -2.28 -10.69 -9.36
CA THR A 35 -2.27 -11.39 -8.08
C THR A 35 -3.62 -11.24 -7.41
N GLU A 36 -3.96 -12.16 -6.51
CA GLU A 36 -5.02 -11.85 -5.55
C GLU A 36 -4.59 -10.63 -4.73
N GLN A 37 -5.54 -9.76 -4.42
CA GLN A 37 -5.26 -8.63 -3.56
C GLN A 37 -5.09 -9.18 -2.15
N GLU A 38 -3.84 -9.30 -1.69
CA GLU A 38 -3.57 -9.54 -0.28
C GLU A 38 -4.05 -8.31 0.48
N ASP A 39 -4.98 -8.50 1.42
CA ASP A 39 -5.35 -7.47 2.37
C ASP A 39 -4.05 -7.03 3.06
N GLU A 40 -3.76 -5.73 3.15
CA GLU A 40 -2.47 -5.23 3.68
C GLU A 40 -2.15 -5.80 5.08
N THR A 41 -3.20 -6.24 5.80
CA THR A 41 -3.11 -6.97 7.06
C THR A 41 -2.47 -8.37 6.95
N GLU A 42 -2.77 -9.15 5.90
CA GLU A 42 -2.18 -10.48 5.70
C GLU A 42 -0.69 -10.40 5.33
N TYR A 43 -0.30 -9.40 4.53
CA TYR A 43 1.10 -9.19 4.17
C TYR A 43 1.96 -8.74 5.38
N LEU A 44 1.46 -7.82 6.21
CA LEU A 44 2.18 -7.37 7.41
C LEU A 44 2.39 -8.48 8.45
N LEU A 45 1.52 -9.50 8.47
CA LEU A 45 1.57 -10.64 9.40
C LEU A 45 2.35 -11.84 8.88
N LYS A 46 2.68 -11.90 7.58
CA LYS A 46 3.42 -13.03 6.97
C LYS A 46 4.87 -13.14 7.42
N SER A 47 5.49 -12.05 7.89
CA SER A 47 6.82 -12.10 8.51
C SER A 47 6.67 -12.10 10.04
N PRO A 48 7.05 -13.18 10.75
CA PRO A 48 6.97 -13.25 12.21
C PRO A 48 7.66 -12.06 12.91
N ALA A 49 8.79 -11.60 12.35
CA ALA A 49 9.55 -10.46 12.85
C ALA A 49 8.82 -9.12 12.66
N ASN A 50 8.09 -8.94 11.55
CA ASN A 50 7.36 -7.70 11.28
C ASN A 50 6.07 -7.62 12.12
N ARG A 51 5.41 -8.76 12.35
CA ARG A 51 4.25 -8.86 13.24
C ARG A 51 4.59 -8.45 14.67
N GLU A 52 5.71 -8.93 15.20
CA GLU A 52 6.11 -8.63 16.57
C GLU A 52 6.45 -7.14 16.75
N PHE A 53 7.19 -6.57 15.79
CA PHE A 53 7.51 -5.15 15.77
C PHE A 53 6.25 -4.26 15.74
N LEU A 54 5.27 -4.58 14.89
CA LEU A 54 4.04 -3.81 14.77
C LEU A 54 3.14 -3.92 16.02
N LEU A 55 3.08 -5.11 16.64
CA LEU A 55 2.34 -5.29 17.91
C LEU A 55 3.01 -4.51 19.05
N GLN A 56 4.34 -4.55 19.15
CA GLN A 56 5.08 -3.76 20.15
C GLN A 56 4.90 -2.26 19.92
N ALA A 57 4.93 -1.79 18.66
CA ALA A 57 4.71 -0.39 18.34
C ALA A 57 3.30 0.07 18.75
N LYS A 58 2.28 -0.77 18.51
CA LYS A 58 0.90 -0.51 18.93
C LYS A 58 0.78 -0.41 20.46
N GLU A 59 1.35 -1.37 21.19
CA GLU A 59 1.33 -1.39 22.66
C GLU A 59 2.04 -0.16 23.26
N ARG A 60 3.14 0.28 22.64
CA ARG A 60 3.86 1.49 23.06
C ARG A 60 3.02 2.76 22.87
N ILE A 61 2.26 2.86 21.78
CA ILE A 61 1.34 3.98 21.54
C ILE A 61 0.19 3.96 22.55
N GLU A 62 -0.44 2.80 22.77
CA GLU A 62 -1.52 2.64 23.76
C GLU A 62 -1.05 2.95 25.19
N SER A 63 0.20 2.63 25.51
CA SER A 63 0.83 2.89 26.81
C SER A 63 1.45 4.30 26.94
N GLY A 64 1.38 5.13 25.89
CA GLY A 64 1.92 6.50 25.89
C GLY A 64 3.46 6.58 25.92
N ILE A 65 4.17 5.50 25.59
CA ILE A 65 5.64 5.42 25.67
C ILE A 65 6.27 5.91 24.37
N GLY A 66 7.03 7.01 24.44
CA GLY A 66 7.78 7.56 23.29
C GLY A 66 6.97 8.50 22.40
N LEU A 67 5.78 8.92 22.84
CA LEU A 67 4.99 9.95 22.18
C LEU A 67 5.51 11.33 22.60
N VAL A 68 6.07 12.08 21.65
CA VAL A 68 6.39 13.50 21.86
C VAL A 68 5.15 14.31 21.50
N THR A 69 4.56 14.97 22.48
CA THR A 69 3.50 15.95 22.21
C THR A 69 4.16 17.28 21.88
N PRO A 70 4.07 17.78 20.64
CA PRO A 70 4.67 19.07 20.31
C PRO A 70 3.99 20.18 21.13
N ASN A 71 4.79 21.00 21.82
CA ASN A 71 4.27 22.17 22.50
C ASN A 71 3.82 23.19 21.44
N LYS A 72 2.51 23.47 21.40
CA LYS A 72 1.90 24.41 20.45
C LYS A 72 2.38 25.86 20.64
N GLU A 73 2.98 26.19 21.79
CA GLU A 73 3.56 27.51 22.07
C GLU A 73 4.89 27.76 21.34
N GLN A 74 5.57 26.73 20.83
CA GLN A 74 6.82 26.87 20.07
C GLN A 74 6.63 27.21 18.59
N PHE A 75 5.37 27.29 18.12
CA PHE A 75 5.01 27.67 16.75
C PHE A 75 4.31 29.04 16.68
N GLY A 76 4.46 29.86 17.74
CA GLY A 76 3.93 31.23 17.82
C GLY A 76 4.84 32.26 17.15
#